data_AF-D2VQZ9-F1
#
_entry.id   AF-D2VQZ9-F1
#
_cell.length_a   1.000
_cell.length_b   1.000
_cell.length_c   1.000
_cell.angle_alpha   90.00
_cell.angle_beta   90.00
_cell.angle_gamma   90.00
#
_symmetry.space_group_name_H-M   'P 1'
#
loop_
_entity.id
_entity.type
_entity.pdbx_description
1 polymer ?
#
loop_
_entity_poly.entity_id
_entity_poly.type
_entity_poly.pdbx_seq_one_letter_code
_entity_poly.pdbx_strand_id
1 'polypeptide(L)'
;MNNNSNKSFATTRRKSSNTFLVLSCIVCFVLFTFMLTMVTPIELSKGNNKKPMPPKHNSTHPVHPTHPIANHTHANTPVNDKSLIDRINSNHTHGWKATEYSRFDNMTISQLRDNLFGLSLMSSDEDTPRMANIETRIDIPMNFDARTQWKGCVPAIRDQQTCGACWAFSANYVLAHRLCIATNGQTNVVLSPEYQVQCDTMNKACQGGYLKYSWTFLENTGTPLDSCIPYASGRGTFSSGTCPTQCKIASMSMSKYKAKNTVYISGINNIKTAIMTYGSVQAGFTVYRDLTGYKSGVYKHIENTVLGGHAVALIGFGVEGGSNYWLAANSWGPNWGMSGYFKIAQGEGGIENQVYAGEAVY
;
A
#
# COMPACT_ATOMS: atom_id res chain seq x y z
N MET A 1 -2.41 74.46 51.82
CA MET A 1 -3.04 74.30 53.15
C MET A 1 -3.44 72.85 53.31
N ASN A 2 -2.87 72.18 54.32
CA ASN A 2 -3.34 71.06 55.16
C ASN A 2 -4.28 69.98 54.56
N ASN A 3 -4.15 68.67 54.84
CA ASN A 3 -3.53 68.03 56.00
C ASN A 3 -3.31 66.51 55.77
N ASN A 4 -2.35 66.00 56.52
CA ASN A 4 -1.98 64.60 56.78
C ASN A 4 -3.14 63.65 57.16
N SER A 5 -2.99 62.34 56.88
CA SER A 5 -2.63 61.35 57.93
C SER A 5 -2.57 59.89 57.44
N ASN A 6 -1.39 59.29 57.65
CA ASN A 6 -1.01 57.90 57.93
C ASN A 6 -2.06 56.78 57.99
N LYS A 7 -1.69 55.61 57.43
CA LYS A 7 -1.65 54.33 58.16
C LYS A 7 -0.73 53.31 57.46
N SER A 8 0.22 52.76 58.22
CA SER A 8 1.11 51.68 57.82
C SER A 8 0.40 50.33 57.88
N PHE A 9 0.72 49.38 57.00
CA PHE A 9 0.65 47.96 57.35
C PHE A 9 1.69 47.12 56.61
N ALA A 10 2.47 46.44 57.45
CA ALA A 10 3.30 45.24 57.30
C ALA A 10 3.51 44.60 55.92
N THR A 11 4.79 44.42 55.63
CA THR A 11 5.41 43.40 54.79
C THR A 11 4.91 41.98 55.06
N THR A 12 4.56 41.24 54.00
CA THR A 12 4.69 39.78 53.98
C THR A 12 5.13 39.34 52.58
N ARG A 13 6.40 38.93 52.45
CA ARG A 13 6.95 38.25 51.27
C ARG A 13 6.30 36.88 51.14
N ARG A 14 5.54 36.63 50.06
CA ARG A 14 5.31 35.28 49.54
C ARG A 14 6.33 35.00 48.44
N LYS A 15 7.36 34.22 48.78
CA LYS A 15 8.10 33.40 47.82
C LYS A 15 7.26 32.14 47.56
N SER A 16 6.80 31.92 46.34
CA SER A 16 6.54 30.55 45.87
C SER A 16 6.28 30.50 44.36
N SER A 17 6.95 29.54 43.74
CA SER A 17 6.62 28.88 42.47
C SER A 17 7.21 29.47 41.18
N ASN A 18 8.53 29.26 41.02
CA ASN A 18 9.17 29.19 39.69
C ASN A 18 9.75 27.79 39.42
N THR A 19 9.33 26.76 40.17
CA THR A 19 9.90 25.40 40.07
C THR A 19 9.02 24.43 39.26
N PHE A 20 7.82 24.83 38.83
CA PHE A 20 6.91 23.95 38.07
C PHE A 20 7.02 24.08 36.55
N LEU A 21 7.66 25.13 36.00
CA LEU A 21 7.79 25.28 34.55
C LEU A 21 9.00 24.55 33.94
N VAL A 22 10.03 24.22 34.73
CA VAL A 22 11.26 23.62 34.19
C VAL A 22 11.16 22.09 34.07
N LEU A 23 10.35 21.43 34.89
CA LEU A 23 10.16 19.97 34.82
C LEU A 23 9.30 19.53 33.62
N SER A 24 8.36 20.36 33.17
CA SER A 24 7.48 20.00 32.05
C SER A 24 8.19 20.05 30.69
N CYS A 25 9.23 20.87 30.53
CA CYS A 25 10.04 20.91 29.30
C CYS A 25 11.03 19.75 29.22
N ILE A 26 11.56 19.27 30.35
CA ILE A 26 12.51 18.14 30.36
C ILE A 26 11.78 16.83 30.09
N VAL A 27 10.55 16.63 30.59
CA VAL A 27 9.75 15.43 30.27
C VAL A 27 9.30 15.41 28.80
N CYS A 28 8.96 16.57 28.21
CA CYS A 28 8.68 16.66 26.78
C CYS A 28 9.93 16.45 25.90
N PHE A 29 11.11 16.90 26.33
CA PHE A 29 12.35 16.63 25.60
C PHE A 29 12.78 15.17 25.70
N VAL A 30 12.64 14.52 26.87
CA VAL A 30 12.99 13.11 27.06
C VAL A 30 12.05 12.17 26.28
N LEU A 31 10.76 12.52 26.14
CA LEU A 31 9.83 11.78 25.28
C LEU A 31 10.09 12.00 23.78
N PHE A 32 10.66 13.14 23.38
CA PHE A 32 11.04 13.38 21.98
C PHE A 32 12.41 12.80 21.60
N THR A 33 13.34 12.66 22.55
CA THR A 33 14.69 12.12 22.30
C THR A 33 14.78 10.59 22.32
N PHE A 34 13.73 9.87 22.75
CA PHE A 34 13.69 8.40 22.62
C PHE A 34 13.20 7.90 21.25
N MET A 35 12.91 8.81 20.32
CA MET A 35 12.77 8.51 18.88
C MET A 35 14.10 8.72 18.13
N LEU A 36 15.23 8.43 18.78
CA LEU A 36 16.53 8.34 18.10
C LEU A 36 16.87 6.88 17.76
N THR A 37 16.89 6.62 16.46
CA THR A 37 17.77 5.65 15.77
C THR A 37 17.79 4.23 16.30
N MET A 38 16.67 3.52 16.13
CA MET A 38 16.70 2.09 15.83
C MET A 38 15.73 1.91 14.67
N VAL A 39 16.23 1.57 13.47
CA VAL A 39 15.37 0.92 12.47
C VAL A 39 14.99 -0.40 13.12
N THR A 40 13.85 -0.45 13.79
CA THR A 40 13.39 -1.67 14.43
C THR A 40 13.18 -2.69 13.32
N PRO A 41 13.86 -3.85 13.33
CA PRO A 41 13.64 -4.87 12.32
C PRO A 41 12.23 -5.42 12.45
N ILE A 42 11.67 -5.92 11.35
CA ILE A 42 10.40 -6.65 11.37
C ILE A 42 10.64 -7.95 12.15
N GLU A 43 10.02 -8.08 13.33
CA GLU A 43 10.12 -9.31 14.11
C GLU A 43 9.40 -10.47 13.38
N LEU A 44 10.12 -11.56 13.16
CA LEU A 44 9.60 -12.79 12.54
C LEU A 44 9.06 -13.75 13.61
N SER A 45 7.97 -14.43 13.32
CA SER A 45 7.49 -15.52 14.18
C SER A 45 8.53 -16.65 14.21
N LYS A 46 8.89 -17.14 15.41
CA LYS A 46 9.80 -18.28 15.56
C LYS A 46 9.11 -19.56 15.12
N GLY A 47 9.15 -19.85 13.82
CA GLY A 47 8.82 -21.16 13.26
C GLY A 47 10.00 -22.11 13.39
N ASN A 48 9.84 -23.21 14.13
CA ASN A 48 10.76 -24.34 14.05
C ASN A 48 10.64 -24.99 12.66
N ASN A 49 11.52 -24.64 11.71
CA ASN A 49 11.77 -25.46 10.52
C ASN A 49 13.10 -25.07 9.86
N LYS A 50 14.21 -25.66 10.34
CA LYS A 50 15.33 -25.96 9.44
C LYS A 50 14.87 -27.13 8.56
N LYS A 51 14.25 -26.85 7.42
CA LYS A 51 14.15 -27.84 6.34
C LYS A 51 15.21 -27.51 5.28
N PRO A 52 15.97 -28.50 4.80
CA PRO A 52 16.97 -28.26 3.78
C PRO A 52 16.32 -27.77 2.50
N MET A 53 17.06 -26.93 1.79
CA MET A 53 16.75 -26.42 0.45
C MET A 53 16.30 -27.59 -0.45
N PRO A 54 15.11 -27.55 -1.06
CA PRO A 54 14.67 -28.63 -1.93
C PRO A 54 15.59 -28.70 -3.17
N PRO A 55 15.85 -29.89 -3.71
CA PRO A 55 16.62 -30.03 -4.94
C PRO A 55 15.92 -29.30 -6.09
N LYS A 56 16.71 -28.86 -7.08
CA LYS A 56 16.23 -28.21 -8.31
C LYS A 56 15.05 -29.00 -8.88
N HIS A 57 13.84 -28.46 -8.72
CA HIS A 57 12.64 -29.10 -9.23
C HIS A 57 12.66 -28.98 -10.75
N ASN A 58 12.66 -30.13 -11.44
CA ASN A 58 12.27 -30.19 -12.84
C ASN A 58 10.91 -29.53 -12.99
N SER A 59 10.81 -28.67 -14.00
CA SER A 59 9.63 -27.91 -14.38
C SER A 59 8.44 -28.83 -14.67
N THR A 60 7.63 -29.08 -13.65
CA THR A 60 6.20 -29.32 -13.84
C THR A 60 5.52 -28.00 -13.56
N HIS A 61 5.09 -27.33 -14.63
CA HIS A 61 4.31 -26.10 -14.56
C HIS A 61 3.19 -26.25 -13.52
N PRO A 62 2.99 -25.28 -12.61
CA PRO A 62 1.77 -25.26 -11.84
C PRO A 62 0.60 -25.21 -12.83
N VAL A 63 -0.32 -26.14 -12.64
CA VAL A 63 -1.61 -26.21 -13.34
C VAL A 63 -2.20 -24.80 -13.37
N HIS A 64 -2.68 -24.39 -14.56
CA HIS A 64 -3.33 -23.11 -14.81
C HIS A 64 -4.11 -22.62 -13.59
N PRO A 65 -3.90 -21.38 -13.12
CA PRO A 65 -4.93 -20.71 -12.35
C PRO A 65 -6.10 -20.61 -13.31
N THR A 66 -7.13 -21.42 -13.06
CA THR A 66 -8.43 -21.15 -13.65
C THR A 66 -8.81 -19.79 -13.10
N HIS A 67 -8.85 -18.78 -13.98
CA HIS A 67 -9.67 -17.61 -13.69
C HIS A 67 -11.01 -18.16 -13.18
N PRO A 68 -11.50 -17.75 -11.99
CA PRO A 68 -12.83 -18.16 -11.57
C PRO A 68 -13.75 -17.87 -12.75
N ILE A 69 -14.50 -18.87 -13.22
CA ILE A 69 -15.33 -18.81 -14.42
C ILE A 69 -16.17 -17.55 -14.30
N ALA A 70 -15.71 -16.48 -14.95
CA ALA A 70 -16.36 -15.19 -14.84
C ALA A 70 -17.67 -15.40 -15.58
N ASN A 71 -18.78 -15.25 -14.87
CA ASN A 71 -20.09 -15.24 -15.51
C ASN A 71 -20.02 -14.20 -16.64
N HIS A 72 -20.07 -14.66 -17.89
CA HIS A 72 -19.85 -13.82 -19.08
C HIS A 72 -20.99 -12.80 -19.30
N THR A 73 -21.95 -12.75 -18.37
CA THR A 73 -23.17 -11.94 -18.39
C THR A 73 -22.95 -10.43 -18.53
N HIS A 74 -21.72 -9.94 -18.33
CA HIS A 74 -21.38 -8.51 -18.45
C HIS A 74 -20.23 -8.20 -19.41
N ALA A 75 -19.73 -9.17 -20.19
CA ALA A 75 -18.49 -9.00 -20.98
C ALA A 75 -18.52 -7.76 -21.90
N ASN A 76 -19.66 -7.52 -22.56
CA ASN A 76 -19.85 -6.42 -23.50
C ASN A 76 -20.42 -5.15 -22.86
N THR A 77 -20.70 -5.15 -21.56
CA THR A 77 -21.22 -3.97 -20.87
C THR A 77 -20.11 -2.90 -20.79
N PRO A 78 -20.43 -1.61 -20.98
CA PRO A 78 -19.49 -0.53 -20.71
C PRO A 78 -19.01 -0.54 -19.25
N VAL A 79 -17.77 -0.11 -19.03
CA VAL A 79 -17.23 0.13 -17.68
C VAL A 79 -17.95 1.31 -17.04
N ASN A 80 -18.07 2.43 -17.75
CA ASN A 80 -18.90 3.57 -17.36
C ASN A 80 -20.39 3.20 -17.56
N ASP A 81 -20.95 2.45 -16.61
CA ASP A 81 -22.36 2.06 -16.59
C ASP A 81 -23.17 3.03 -15.75
N LYS A 82 -23.82 3.97 -16.45
CA LYS A 82 -24.67 4.99 -15.85
C LYS A 82 -25.78 4.40 -14.96
N SER A 83 -26.38 3.28 -15.36
CA SER A 83 -27.47 2.66 -14.59
C SER A 83 -27.00 2.11 -13.25
N LEU A 84 -25.80 1.51 -13.22
CA LEU A 84 -25.14 1.08 -11.99
C LEU A 84 -24.77 2.28 -11.12
N ILE A 85 -24.17 3.31 -11.72
CA ILE A 85 -23.75 4.52 -11.00
C ILE A 85 -24.96 5.21 -10.35
N ASP A 86 -26.05 5.40 -11.09
CA ASP A 86 -27.29 6.00 -10.59
C ASP A 86 -27.87 5.15 -9.45
N ARG A 87 -27.88 3.82 -9.59
CA ARG A 87 -28.32 2.90 -8.54
C ARG A 87 -27.50 3.04 -7.26
N ILE A 88 -26.17 3.06 -7.36
CA ILE A 88 -25.28 3.24 -6.21
C ILE A 88 -25.56 4.57 -5.51
N ASN A 89 -25.63 5.65 -6.29
CA ASN A 89 -25.77 7.01 -5.77
C ASN A 89 -27.18 7.32 -5.22
N SER A 90 -28.21 6.61 -5.68
CA SER A 90 -29.60 6.78 -5.22
C SER A 90 -29.85 6.27 -3.79
N ASN A 91 -29.01 5.37 -3.27
CA ASN A 91 -29.14 4.82 -1.93
C ASN A 91 -27.98 5.26 -1.02
N HIS A 92 -28.24 6.27 -0.20
CA HIS A 92 -27.24 6.82 0.73
C HIS A 92 -26.76 5.85 1.81
N THR A 93 -27.50 4.76 2.06
CA THR A 93 -27.10 3.74 3.05
C THR A 93 -25.87 2.94 2.62
N HIS A 94 -25.47 2.99 1.35
CA HIS A 94 -24.26 2.33 0.87
C HIS A 94 -22.98 2.95 1.42
N GLY A 95 -22.98 4.23 1.85
CA GLY A 95 -21.81 4.87 2.47
C GLY A 95 -20.67 5.24 1.51
N TRP A 96 -20.85 5.08 0.19
CA TRP A 96 -19.89 5.51 -0.83
C TRP A 96 -20.61 6.00 -2.10
N LYS A 97 -19.86 6.71 -2.97
CA LYS A 97 -20.36 7.31 -4.21
C LYS A 97 -19.62 6.77 -5.42
N ALA A 98 -20.31 6.70 -6.55
CA ALA A 98 -19.75 6.31 -7.84
C ALA A 98 -19.80 7.46 -8.86
N THR A 99 -18.91 7.41 -9.86
CA THR A 99 -18.81 8.34 -10.99
C THR A 99 -18.25 7.64 -12.22
N GLU A 100 -18.39 8.28 -13.37
CA GLU A 100 -17.71 7.90 -14.61
C GLU A 100 -16.27 8.45 -14.64
N TYR A 101 -15.39 7.75 -15.35
CA TYR A 101 -14.02 8.19 -15.59
C TYR A 101 -13.66 8.10 -17.07
N SER A 102 -13.09 9.17 -17.61
CA SER A 102 -12.72 9.24 -19.03
C SER A 102 -11.72 8.17 -19.46
N ARG A 103 -10.86 7.70 -18.54
CA ARG A 103 -9.93 6.58 -18.80
C ARG A 103 -10.63 5.27 -19.19
N PHE A 104 -11.92 5.15 -18.86
CA PHE A 104 -12.73 3.97 -19.12
C PHE A 104 -13.77 4.21 -20.22
N ASP A 105 -13.71 5.37 -20.91
CA ASP A 105 -14.58 5.65 -22.04
C ASP A 105 -14.35 4.62 -23.14
N ASN A 106 -15.45 4.10 -23.69
CA ASN A 106 -15.46 3.06 -24.74
C ASN A 106 -14.79 1.73 -24.34
N MET A 107 -14.48 1.53 -23.06
CA MET A 107 -13.95 0.26 -22.56
C MET A 107 -15.10 -0.65 -22.12
N THR A 108 -15.06 -1.91 -22.54
CA THR A 108 -15.98 -2.95 -22.04
C THR A 108 -15.42 -3.61 -20.78
N ILE A 109 -16.27 -4.26 -20.00
CA ILE A 109 -15.83 -5.03 -18.83
C ILE A 109 -14.85 -6.14 -19.23
N SER A 110 -15.00 -6.79 -20.39
CA SER A 110 -14.01 -7.79 -20.85
C SER A 110 -12.65 -7.17 -21.07
N GLN A 111 -12.57 -6.05 -21.79
CA GLN A 111 -11.31 -5.34 -22.03
C GLN A 111 -10.69 -4.86 -20.72
N LEU A 112 -11.51 -4.37 -19.78
CA LEU A 112 -11.05 -3.95 -18.46
C LEU A 112 -10.41 -5.13 -17.71
N ARG A 113 -11.02 -6.33 -17.77
CA ARG A 113 -10.49 -7.54 -17.15
C ARG A 113 -9.13 -7.92 -17.68
N ASP A 114 -9.01 -7.95 -19.01
CA ASP A 114 -7.77 -8.32 -19.68
C ASP A 114 -6.64 -7.30 -19.45
N ASN A 115 -6.99 -6.03 -19.20
CA ASN A 115 -6.03 -4.94 -19.11
C ASN A 115 -5.59 -4.57 -17.69
N LEU A 116 -6.43 -4.74 -16.65
CA LEU A 116 -6.15 -4.16 -15.32
C LEU A 116 -6.06 -5.17 -14.17
N PHE A 117 -6.72 -6.32 -14.24
CA PHE A 117 -6.83 -7.26 -13.12
C PHE A 117 -5.88 -8.46 -13.25
N GLY A 118 -4.58 -8.16 -13.28
CA GLY A 118 -3.53 -9.16 -13.44
C GLY A 118 -3.13 -9.91 -12.17
N LEU A 119 -3.71 -9.62 -10.99
CA LEU A 119 -3.29 -10.36 -9.80
C LEU A 119 -3.95 -11.74 -9.75
N SER A 120 -3.12 -12.78 -9.65
CA SER A 120 -3.54 -14.12 -9.28
C SER A 120 -3.55 -14.24 -7.75
N LEU A 121 -4.74 -14.38 -7.17
CA LEU A 121 -4.91 -14.56 -5.73
C LEU A 121 -4.60 -16.01 -5.34
N MET A 122 -3.65 -16.20 -4.42
CA MET A 122 -3.31 -17.52 -3.86
C MET A 122 -4.31 -17.93 -2.77
N SER A 123 -4.58 -19.23 -2.67
CA SER A 123 -5.39 -19.80 -1.58
C SER A 123 -4.63 -19.88 -0.26
N SER A 124 -3.32 -20.09 -0.31
CA SER A 124 -2.43 -20.09 0.85
C SER A 124 -0.98 -19.75 0.45
N ASP A 125 -0.19 -19.31 1.42
CA ASP A 125 1.26 -19.14 1.29
C ASP A 125 1.93 -19.56 2.60
N GLU A 126 2.44 -20.78 2.63
CA GLU A 126 3.05 -21.38 3.83
C GLU A 126 4.58 -21.20 3.89
N ASP A 127 5.22 -20.84 2.78
CA ASP A 127 6.69 -20.75 2.73
C ASP A 127 7.20 -19.37 3.13
N THR A 128 6.41 -18.32 2.87
CA THR A 128 6.82 -16.95 3.22
C THR A 128 6.80 -16.80 4.75
N PRO A 129 7.92 -16.35 5.38
CA PRO A 129 7.95 -16.11 6.82
C PRO A 129 6.81 -15.21 7.28
N ARG A 130 6.19 -15.53 8.42
CA ARG A 130 5.12 -14.71 8.99
C ARG A 130 5.69 -13.66 9.93
N MET A 131 5.16 -12.44 9.85
CA MET A 131 5.40 -11.42 10.87
C MET A 131 4.95 -11.96 12.24
N ALA A 132 5.76 -11.76 13.27
CA ALA A 132 5.39 -12.11 14.64
C ALA A 132 4.16 -11.30 15.06
N ASN A 133 3.28 -11.89 15.88
CA ASN A 133 2.16 -11.16 16.45
C ASN A 133 2.69 -10.10 17.43
N ILE A 134 2.51 -8.82 17.11
CA ILE A 134 2.94 -7.69 17.96
C ILE A 134 1.77 -7.17 18.81
N GLU A 135 0.61 -7.83 18.78
CA GLU A 135 -0.67 -7.36 19.37
C GLU A 135 -0.60 -6.93 20.84
N THR A 136 0.41 -7.35 21.60
CA THR A 136 0.51 -7.06 23.04
C THR A 136 1.33 -5.81 23.40
N ARG A 137 1.91 -5.07 22.44
CA ARG A 137 2.89 -4.01 22.76
C ARG A 137 2.59 -2.61 22.20
N ILE A 138 1.61 -2.44 21.32
CA ILE A 138 1.39 -1.18 20.60
C ILE A 138 -0.08 -0.76 20.73
N ASP A 139 -0.30 0.46 21.23
CA ASP A 139 -1.62 1.09 21.22
C ASP A 139 -1.96 1.54 19.79
N ILE A 140 -2.96 0.91 19.19
CA ILE A 140 -3.37 1.16 17.81
C ILE A 140 -4.45 2.25 17.82
N PRO A 141 -4.18 3.45 17.26
CA PRO A 141 -5.16 4.53 17.23
C PRO A 141 -6.37 4.13 16.39
N MET A 142 -7.48 4.84 16.57
CA MET A 142 -8.69 4.61 15.75
C MET A 142 -8.44 4.90 14.26
N ASN A 143 -7.65 5.95 13.97
CA ASN A 143 -7.35 6.40 12.61
C ASN A 143 -5.86 6.59 12.43
N PHE A 144 -5.36 6.18 11.26
CA PHE A 144 -3.98 6.38 10.85
C PHE A 144 -3.92 6.68 9.35
N ASP A 145 -3.17 7.71 8.97
CA ASP A 145 -2.97 8.10 7.56
C ASP A 145 -1.51 8.46 7.31
N ALA A 146 -0.82 7.60 6.57
CA ALA A 146 0.58 7.80 6.15
C ALA A 146 0.87 9.18 5.55
N ARG A 147 -0.10 9.77 4.82
CA ARG A 147 0.08 11.08 4.16
C ARG A 147 0.25 12.20 5.16
N THR A 148 -0.31 12.04 6.35
CA THR A 148 -0.18 12.99 7.45
C THR A 148 1.00 12.67 8.35
N GLN A 149 1.28 11.39 8.59
CA GLN A 149 2.29 10.92 9.54
C GLN A 149 3.70 10.96 8.94
N TRP A 150 3.87 10.58 7.67
CA TRP A 150 5.14 10.60 6.96
C TRP A 150 5.08 11.54 5.76
N LYS A 151 4.79 12.81 6.04
CA LYS A 151 4.80 13.87 5.02
C LYS A 151 6.13 13.85 4.27
N GLY A 152 6.05 13.81 2.95
CA GLY A 152 7.21 13.75 2.06
C GLY A 152 7.68 12.33 1.70
N CYS A 153 7.29 11.30 2.45
CA CYS A 153 7.68 9.91 2.12
C CYS A 153 6.63 9.10 1.37
N VAL A 154 5.38 9.57 1.32
CA VAL A 154 4.33 8.88 0.56
C VAL A 154 4.59 9.05 -0.95
N PRO A 155 4.82 7.96 -1.70
CA PRO A 155 5.05 8.05 -3.14
C PRO A 155 3.83 8.60 -3.87
N ALA A 156 4.07 9.29 -4.99
CA ALA A 156 2.99 9.79 -5.85
C ALA A 156 2.19 8.64 -6.46
N ILE A 157 0.88 8.85 -6.66
CA ILE A 157 0.04 7.90 -7.40
C ILE A 157 0.48 7.82 -8.86
N ARG A 158 0.56 6.59 -9.37
CA ARG A 158 0.95 6.28 -10.75
C ARG A 158 -0.15 5.54 -11.50
N ASP A 159 0.08 5.29 -12.78
CA ASP A 159 -0.90 4.66 -13.67
C ASP A 159 -0.29 3.46 -14.41
N GLN A 160 -0.82 2.27 -14.15
CA GLN A 160 -0.47 1.03 -14.86
C GLN A 160 -1.02 0.98 -16.29
N GLN A 161 -1.88 1.93 -16.68
CA GLN A 161 -2.48 2.03 -18.01
C GLN A 161 -3.16 0.71 -18.40
N THR A 162 -2.88 0.12 -19.57
CA THR A 162 -3.59 -1.08 -20.07
C THR A 162 -2.79 -2.37 -19.87
N CYS A 163 -2.08 -2.50 -18.75
CA CYS A 163 -1.27 -3.66 -18.42
C CYS A 163 -1.62 -4.16 -17.01
N GLY A 164 -1.80 -5.47 -16.85
CA GLY A 164 -2.10 -6.14 -15.58
C GLY A 164 -0.92 -6.17 -14.60
N ALA A 165 -0.22 -5.04 -14.45
CA ALA A 165 1.01 -4.89 -13.67
C ALA A 165 0.79 -4.36 -12.24
N CYS A 166 -0.45 -4.39 -11.72
CA CYS A 166 -0.76 -3.90 -10.37
C CYS A 166 0.12 -4.55 -9.29
N TRP A 167 0.48 -5.82 -9.47
CA TRP A 167 1.42 -6.57 -8.61
C TRP A 167 2.80 -5.89 -8.53
N ALA A 168 3.35 -5.42 -9.65
CA ALA A 168 4.64 -4.72 -9.70
C ALA A 168 4.51 -3.30 -9.15
N PHE A 169 3.46 -2.56 -9.54
CA PHE A 169 3.24 -1.19 -9.08
C PHE A 169 3.13 -1.09 -7.56
N SER A 170 2.29 -1.93 -6.97
CA SER A 170 2.07 -1.91 -5.52
C SER A 170 3.31 -2.39 -4.75
N ALA A 171 4.07 -3.38 -5.24
CA ALA A 171 5.31 -3.82 -4.61
C ALA A 171 6.38 -2.71 -4.62
N ASN A 172 6.59 -2.06 -5.78
CA ASN A 172 7.54 -0.95 -5.92
C ASN A 172 7.13 0.27 -5.08
N TYR A 173 5.83 0.60 -5.03
CA TYR A 173 5.30 1.65 -4.17
C TYR A 173 5.63 1.38 -2.70
N VAL A 174 5.34 0.15 -2.23
CA VAL A 174 5.55 -0.25 -0.85
C VAL A 174 7.02 -0.22 -0.48
N LEU A 175 7.91 -0.76 -1.33
CA LEU A 175 9.34 -0.74 -1.09
C LEU A 175 9.89 0.69 -1.01
N ALA A 176 9.50 1.57 -1.93
CA ALA A 176 9.92 2.98 -1.94
C ALA A 176 9.46 3.74 -0.67
N HIS A 177 8.21 3.53 -0.27
CA HIS A 177 7.65 4.19 0.92
C HIS A 177 8.37 3.75 2.20
N ARG A 178 8.58 2.44 2.38
CA ARG A 178 9.30 1.88 3.53
C ARG A 178 10.76 2.33 3.54
N LEU A 179 11.40 2.45 2.38
CA LEU A 179 12.77 2.97 2.25
C LEU A 179 12.89 4.43 2.71
N CYS A 180 11.96 5.28 2.27
CA CYS A 180 11.95 6.67 2.70
C CYS A 180 11.76 6.79 4.22
N ILE A 181 10.85 6.01 4.81
CA ILE A 181 10.62 6.01 6.26
C ILE A 181 11.86 5.51 7.01
N ALA A 182 12.42 4.36 6.61
CA ALA A 182 13.58 3.76 7.28
C ALA A 182 14.84 4.65 7.22
N THR A 183 14.95 5.50 6.19
CA THR A 183 16.06 6.44 6.02
C THR A 183 15.75 7.85 6.51
N ASN A 184 14.61 8.03 7.19
CA ASN A 184 14.12 9.33 7.67
C ASN A 184 14.12 10.41 6.57
N GLY A 185 13.62 10.05 5.39
CA GLY A 185 13.49 10.94 4.24
C GLY A 185 14.73 11.06 3.35
N GLN A 186 15.89 10.50 3.74
CA GLN A 186 17.13 10.64 2.95
C GLN A 186 17.05 9.92 1.61
N THR A 187 16.36 8.79 1.55
CA THR A 187 16.16 8.02 0.31
C THR A 187 14.69 8.05 -0.09
N ASN A 188 14.29 9.13 -0.75
CA ASN A 188 12.97 9.31 -1.32
C ASN A 188 13.01 9.13 -2.84
N VAL A 189 12.66 7.93 -3.30
CA VAL A 189 12.89 7.50 -4.69
C VAL A 189 11.62 6.95 -5.33
N VAL A 190 11.55 7.06 -6.66
CA VAL A 190 10.52 6.38 -7.46
C VAL A 190 11.15 5.16 -8.11
N LEU A 191 10.70 3.99 -7.72
CA LEU A 191 11.19 2.70 -8.22
C LEU A 191 10.47 2.30 -9.52
N SER A 192 11.15 1.49 -10.34
CA SER A 192 10.68 1.07 -11.66
C SER A 192 9.79 -0.18 -11.60
N PRO A 193 8.45 -0.06 -11.73
CA PRO A 193 7.62 -1.24 -11.96
C PRO A 193 7.91 -1.89 -13.31
N GLU A 194 8.40 -1.13 -14.30
CA GLU A 194 8.75 -1.66 -15.63
C GLU A 194 9.87 -2.71 -15.55
N TYR A 195 10.91 -2.41 -14.77
CA TYR A 195 12.01 -3.35 -14.60
C TYR A 195 11.51 -4.67 -14.04
N GLN A 196 10.66 -4.61 -13.01
CA GLN A 196 10.06 -5.80 -12.44
C GLN A 196 9.14 -6.52 -13.44
N VAL A 197 8.31 -5.79 -14.20
CA VAL A 197 7.46 -6.37 -15.26
C VAL A 197 8.28 -7.10 -16.33
N GLN A 198 9.47 -6.60 -16.69
CA GLN A 198 10.32 -7.18 -17.73
C GLN A 198 11.25 -8.29 -17.22
N CYS A 199 11.66 -8.24 -15.95
CA CYS A 199 12.73 -9.10 -15.40
C CYS A 199 12.25 -10.17 -14.43
N ASP A 200 11.05 -10.05 -13.88
CA ASP A 200 10.48 -11.07 -12.99
C ASP A 200 9.97 -12.25 -13.81
N THR A 201 10.79 -13.32 -13.85
CA THR A 201 10.51 -14.53 -14.62
C THR A 201 9.53 -15.49 -13.93
N MET A 202 9.15 -15.24 -12.68
CA MET A 202 8.15 -16.03 -11.95
C MET A 202 6.75 -15.48 -12.16
N ASN A 203 6.64 -14.18 -12.45
CA ASN A 203 5.40 -13.55 -12.88
C ASN A 203 5.31 -13.49 -14.41
N LYS A 204 4.18 -13.00 -14.92
CA LYS A 204 3.83 -13.01 -16.35
C LYS A 204 3.58 -11.59 -16.85
N ALA A 205 4.49 -10.66 -16.53
CA ALA A 205 4.43 -9.28 -17.03
C ALA A 205 3.01 -8.66 -16.94
N CYS A 206 2.44 -8.26 -18.08
CA CYS A 206 1.08 -7.71 -18.18
C CYS A 206 -0.04 -8.76 -18.10
N GLN A 207 0.27 -10.04 -18.30
CA GLN A 207 -0.69 -11.14 -18.09
C GLN A 207 -0.85 -11.48 -16.60
N GLY A 208 -0.13 -10.80 -15.72
CA GLY A 208 -0.34 -10.85 -14.30
C GLY A 208 0.80 -11.42 -13.47
N GLY A 209 0.55 -11.58 -12.18
CA GLY A 209 1.54 -12.04 -11.23
C GLY A 209 0.96 -12.43 -9.87
N TYR A 210 1.84 -12.77 -8.95
CA TYR A 210 1.59 -13.14 -7.57
C TYR A 210 2.42 -12.25 -6.64
N LEU A 211 1.84 -11.87 -5.51
CA LEU A 211 2.51 -10.97 -4.55
C LEU A 211 3.77 -11.61 -3.96
N LYS A 212 3.70 -12.90 -3.58
CA LYS A 212 4.86 -13.66 -3.08
C LYS A 212 6.09 -13.55 -4.00
N TYR A 213 5.87 -13.79 -5.29
CA TYR A 213 6.95 -13.74 -6.28
C TYR A 213 7.44 -12.31 -6.51
N SER A 214 6.54 -11.33 -6.40
CA SER A 214 6.91 -9.92 -6.46
C SER A 214 7.94 -9.55 -5.39
N TRP A 215 7.74 -10.01 -4.16
CA TRP A 215 8.68 -9.77 -3.06
C TRP A 215 9.94 -10.64 -3.17
N THR A 216 9.82 -11.89 -3.61
CA THR A 216 10.98 -12.75 -3.89
C THR A 216 11.90 -12.10 -4.94
N PHE A 217 11.34 -11.47 -5.97
CA PHE A 217 12.09 -10.71 -6.96
C PHE A 217 12.78 -9.50 -6.34
N LEU A 218 12.09 -8.73 -5.50
CA LEU A 218 12.67 -7.56 -4.82
C LEU A 218 13.81 -7.95 -3.87
N GLU A 219 13.76 -9.13 -3.23
CA GLU A 219 14.85 -9.63 -2.39
C GLU A 219 16.05 -10.13 -3.21
N ASN A 220 15.81 -10.90 -4.27
CA ASN A 220 16.88 -11.54 -5.02
C ASN A 220 17.53 -10.60 -6.03
N THR A 221 16.71 -9.84 -6.75
CA THR A 221 17.14 -9.01 -7.88
C THR A 221 17.08 -7.53 -7.55
N GLY A 222 16.00 -7.09 -6.90
CA GLY A 222 15.70 -5.67 -6.70
C GLY A 222 15.31 -4.96 -7.98
N THR A 223 15.09 -3.66 -7.86
CA THR A 223 14.56 -2.80 -8.93
C THR A 223 15.30 -1.46 -8.97
N PRO A 224 15.62 -0.91 -10.14
CA PRO A 224 16.23 0.41 -10.26
C PRO A 224 15.18 1.53 -10.11
N LEU A 225 15.66 2.77 -10.26
CA LEU A 225 14.78 3.93 -10.38
C LEU A 225 13.94 3.87 -11.65
N ASP A 226 12.74 4.42 -11.60
CA ASP A 226 11.89 4.60 -12.78
C ASP A 226 12.55 5.49 -13.84
N SER A 227 13.35 6.48 -13.43
CA SER A 227 14.14 7.30 -14.37
C SER A 227 15.21 6.50 -15.13
N CYS A 228 15.69 5.39 -14.58
CA CYS A 228 16.61 4.48 -15.25
C CYS A 228 15.86 3.61 -16.27
N ILE A 229 14.74 3.00 -15.87
CA ILE A 229 13.88 2.14 -16.71
C ILE A 229 12.43 2.65 -16.60
N PRO A 230 12.00 3.60 -17.44
CA PRO A 230 10.67 4.21 -17.35
C PRO A 230 9.56 3.24 -17.76
N TYR A 231 8.39 3.40 -17.13
CA TYR A 231 7.20 2.60 -17.45
C TYR A 231 6.71 2.75 -18.90
N ALA A 232 6.62 1.62 -19.59
CA ALA A 232 6.34 1.52 -21.02
C ALA A 232 5.34 0.40 -21.34
N SER A 233 5.28 -0.66 -20.52
CA SER A 233 4.45 -1.83 -20.79
C SER A 233 2.95 -1.52 -20.96
N GLY A 234 2.44 -0.54 -20.22
CA GLY A 234 1.06 -0.10 -20.31
C GLY A 234 0.66 0.65 -21.58
N ARG A 235 1.61 0.91 -22.51
CA ARG A 235 1.36 1.57 -23.82
C ARG A 235 1.49 0.60 -25.00
N GLY A 236 1.53 -0.71 -24.74
CA GLY A 236 1.76 -1.71 -25.77
C GLY A 236 3.19 -1.74 -26.32
N THR A 237 4.11 -0.92 -25.80
CA THR A 237 5.54 -0.94 -26.14
C THR A 237 6.31 -2.02 -25.38
N PHE A 238 5.60 -3.01 -24.83
CA PHE A 238 6.18 -4.16 -24.17
C PHE A 238 6.91 -5.01 -25.22
N SER A 239 8.24 -5.06 -25.12
CA SER A 239 9.04 -6.05 -25.82
C SER A 239 9.31 -7.18 -24.84
N SER A 240 8.52 -8.26 -24.90
CA SER A 240 8.94 -9.51 -24.28
C SER A 240 10.28 -9.90 -24.89
N GLY A 241 11.36 -9.99 -24.11
CA GLY A 241 12.57 -10.60 -24.66
C GLY A 241 13.87 -10.41 -23.91
N THR A 242 14.08 -9.34 -23.16
CA THR A 242 15.35 -9.22 -22.40
C THR A 242 15.22 -8.27 -21.23
N CYS A 243 15.53 -8.77 -20.03
CA CYS A 243 15.68 -7.95 -18.84
C CYS A 243 16.78 -6.88 -19.09
N PRO A 244 16.49 -5.58 -18.95
CA PRO A 244 17.48 -4.54 -19.20
C PRO A 244 18.71 -4.68 -18.31
N THR A 245 19.89 -4.46 -18.88
CA THR A 245 21.18 -4.46 -18.15
C THR A 245 21.74 -3.06 -17.93
N GLN A 246 21.18 -2.06 -18.60
CA GLN A 246 21.58 -0.65 -18.53
C GLN A 246 20.35 0.26 -18.55
N CYS A 247 20.49 1.46 -18.00
CA CYS A 247 19.43 2.47 -18.03
C CYS A 247 19.15 2.90 -19.48
N LYS A 248 17.94 3.41 -19.74
CA LYS A 248 17.59 4.03 -21.03
C LYS A 248 18.43 5.28 -21.31
N ILE A 249 18.82 5.99 -20.25
CA ILE A 249 19.77 7.10 -20.33
C ILE A 249 21.17 6.54 -20.10
N ALA A 250 22.02 6.56 -21.13
CA ALA A 250 23.33 5.90 -21.13
C ALA A 250 24.29 6.42 -20.03
N SER A 251 24.14 7.67 -19.60
CA SER A 251 24.97 8.27 -18.54
C SER A 251 24.54 7.87 -17.12
N MET A 252 23.40 7.20 -16.95
CA MET A 252 22.92 6.77 -15.63
C MET A 252 23.38 5.36 -15.31
N SER A 253 23.93 5.17 -14.10
CA SER A 253 24.23 3.85 -13.56
C SER A 253 22.96 3.16 -13.06
N MET A 254 22.81 1.87 -13.35
CA MET A 254 21.70 1.06 -12.84
C MET A 254 22.00 0.56 -11.42
N SER A 255 21.72 1.39 -10.41
CA SER A 255 21.65 0.94 -9.00
C SER A 255 20.29 0.30 -8.73
N LYS A 256 20.26 -0.82 -8.00
CA LYS A 256 19.02 -1.54 -7.66
C LYS A 256 18.76 -1.45 -6.16
N TYR A 257 17.51 -1.19 -5.82
CA TYR A 257 16.98 -1.18 -4.46
C TYR A 257 16.34 -2.53 -4.18
N LYS A 258 16.63 -3.11 -3.02
CA LYS A 258 16.21 -4.48 -2.68
C LYS A 258 15.34 -4.49 -1.43
N ALA A 259 14.54 -5.54 -1.31
CA ALA A 259 13.94 -5.93 -0.05
C ALA A 259 14.86 -6.88 0.72
N LYS A 260 14.63 -7.00 2.03
CA LYS A 260 15.10 -8.09 2.89
C LYS A 260 13.98 -8.47 3.85
N ASN A 261 14.08 -9.67 4.42
CA ASN A 261 13.15 -10.15 5.45
C ASN A 261 11.70 -10.00 4.98
N THR A 262 11.39 -10.46 3.75
CA THR A 262 10.02 -10.50 3.26
C THR A 262 9.15 -11.27 4.24
N VAL A 263 7.99 -10.68 4.56
CA VAL A 263 6.99 -11.26 5.44
C VAL A 263 5.62 -11.32 4.79
N TYR A 264 4.90 -12.38 5.12
CA TYR A 264 3.46 -12.44 5.04
C TYR A 264 2.86 -11.91 6.35
N ILE A 265 1.89 -11.01 6.26
CA ILE A 265 1.28 -10.33 7.40
C ILE A 265 -0.17 -10.77 7.52
N SER A 266 -0.48 -11.58 8.55
CA SER A 266 -1.85 -12.02 8.87
C SER A 266 -2.42 -11.26 10.04
N GLY A 267 -3.70 -10.93 9.98
CA GLY A 267 -4.47 -10.35 11.09
C GLY A 267 -4.53 -8.83 11.05
N ILE A 268 -5.72 -8.28 11.30
CA ILE A 268 -5.99 -6.84 11.18
C ILE A 268 -5.02 -6.01 12.03
N ASN A 269 -4.79 -6.38 13.29
CA ASN A 269 -3.91 -5.62 14.17
C ASN A 269 -2.44 -5.66 13.74
N ASN A 270 -1.97 -6.80 13.22
CA ASN A 270 -0.61 -6.89 12.67
C ASN A 270 -0.47 -6.05 11.41
N ILE A 271 -1.47 -6.02 10.53
CA ILE A 271 -1.48 -5.15 9.34
C ILE A 271 -1.44 -3.68 9.76
N LYS A 272 -2.30 -3.27 10.72
CA LYS A 272 -2.30 -1.91 11.27
C LYS A 272 -0.94 -1.55 11.87
N THR A 273 -0.39 -2.44 12.68
CA THR A 273 0.93 -2.27 13.30
C THR A 273 2.03 -2.16 12.26
N ALA A 274 2.04 -3.02 11.24
CA ALA A 274 3.03 -2.98 10.18
C ALA A 274 2.97 -1.66 9.41
N ILE A 275 1.77 -1.16 9.14
CA ILE A 275 1.56 0.16 8.55
C ILE A 275 2.18 1.21 9.45
N MET A 276 1.72 1.32 10.71
CA MET A 276 2.14 2.35 11.67
C MET A 276 3.64 2.38 11.97
N THR A 277 4.31 1.23 12.00
CA THR A 277 5.71 1.15 12.43
C THR A 277 6.66 1.29 11.25
N TYR A 278 6.30 0.72 10.10
CA TYR A 278 7.25 0.53 8.99
C TYR A 278 6.84 1.21 7.70
N GLY A 279 5.64 1.75 7.61
CA GLY A 279 5.05 2.25 6.37
C GLY A 279 4.16 1.24 5.68
N SER A 280 3.74 1.57 4.46
CA SER A 280 2.71 0.80 3.74
C SER A 280 3.01 -0.70 3.61
N VAL A 281 1.97 -1.47 3.36
CA VAL A 281 2.04 -2.90 3.03
C VAL A 281 1.33 -3.17 1.71
N GLN A 282 1.75 -4.19 0.97
CA GLN A 282 1.10 -4.59 -0.27
C GLN A 282 -0.07 -5.52 0.06
N ALA A 283 -1.24 -5.30 -0.53
CA ALA A 283 -2.41 -6.16 -0.33
C ALA A 283 -3.03 -6.59 -1.67
N GLY A 284 -3.47 -7.84 -1.73
CA GLY A 284 -4.24 -8.40 -2.83
C GLY A 284 -5.70 -8.62 -2.44
N PHE A 285 -6.64 -8.32 -3.33
CA PHE A 285 -8.07 -8.49 -3.08
C PHE A 285 -8.86 -8.79 -4.35
N THR A 286 -10.06 -9.33 -4.18
CA THR A 286 -11.02 -9.54 -5.26
C THR A 286 -11.71 -8.22 -5.61
N VAL A 287 -11.68 -7.84 -6.88
CA VAL A 287 -12.37 -6.66 -7.40
C VAL A 287 -13.74 -7.06 -7.94
N TYR A 288 -14.75 -6.29 -7.55
CA TYR A 288 -16.10 -6.35 -8.11
C TYR A 288 -16.33 -5.20 -9.08
N ARG A 289 -17.32 -5.37 -9.94
CA ARG A 289 -17.60 -4.48 -11.07
C ARG A 289 -17.81 -3.03 -10.67
N ASP A 290 -18.50 -2.80 -9.57
CA ASP A 290 -18.87 -1.51 -9.04
C ASP A 290 -17.70 -0.70 -8.46
N LEU A 291 -16.59 -1.34 -8.08
CA LEU A 291 -15.38 -0.62 -7.68
C LEU A 291 -14.83 0.30 -8.78
N THR A 292 -15.03 -0.07 -10.05
CA THR A 292 -14.48 0.68 -11.20
C THR A 292 -14.93 2.14 -11.21
N GLY A 293 -16.18 2.39 -10.81
CA GLY A 293 -16.78 3.71 -10.67
C GLY A 293 -16.55 4.38 -9.32
N TYR A 294 -15.83 3.77 -8.36
CA TYR A 294 -15.65 4.35 -7.03
C TYR A 294 -15.14 5.80 -7.08
N LYS A 295 -15.79 6.69 -6.33
CA LYS A 295 -15.41 8.11 -6.20
C LYS A 295 -14.93 8.46 -4.80
N SER A 296 -15.68 8.10 -3.77
CA SER A 296 -15.43 8.51 -2.39
C SER A 296 -16.26 7.70 -1.39
N GLY A 297 -15.91 7.78 -0.11
CA GLY A 297 -16.58 7.05 0.98
C GLY A 297 -15.96 5.68 1.21
N VAL A 298 -16.57 4.85 2.06
CA VAL A 298 -16.07 3.50 2.38
C VAL A 298 -16.69 2.49 1.43
N TYR A 299 -15.89 1.99 0.48
CA TYR A 299 -16.34 1.01 -0.50
C TYR A 299 -16.69 -0.33 0.15
N LYS A 300 -17.83 -0.87 -0.27
CA LYS A 300 -18.28 -2.25 -0.08
C LYS A 300 -19.11 -2.63 -1.30
N HIS A 301 -18.86 -3.79 -1.91
CA HIS A 301 -19.58 -4.21 -3.10
C HIS A 301 -21.08 -4.30 -2.84
N ILE A 302 -21.85 -3.80 -3.80
CA ILE A 302 -23.32 -3.85 -3.85
C ILE A 302 -23.74 -4.91 -4.88
N GLU A 303 -22.91 -5.17 -5.89
CA GLU A 303 -23.12 -6.26 -6.84
C GLU A 303 -22.00 -7.31 -6.79
N ASN A 304 -22.34 -8.55 -7.18
CA ASN A 304 -21.45 -9.71 -7.03
C ASN A 304 -20.64 -10.04 -8.29
N THR A 305 -20.65 -9.17 -9.31
CA THR A 305 -19.91 -9.42 -10.55
C THR A 305 -18.40 -9.27 -10.30
N VAL A 306 -17.72 -10.40 -10.14
CA VAL A 306 -16.25 -10.44 -9.99
C VAL A 306 -15.57 -10.05 -11.29
N LEU A 307 -14.55 -9.20 -11.19
CA LEU A 307 -13.69 -8.81 -12.29
C LEU A 307 -12.34 -9.53 -12.28
N GLY A 308 -11.79 -9.82 -11.09
CA GLY A 308 -10.52 -10.52 -10.95
C GLY A 308 -9.81 -10.13 -9.65
N GLY A 309 -8.54 -10.51 -9.53
CA GLY A 309 -7.69 -10.04 -8.45
C GLY A 309 -7.01 -8.72 -8.78
N HIS A 310 -6.79 -7.88 -7.77
CA HIS A 310 -6.02 -6.64 -7.90
C HIS A 310 -5.11 -6.40 -6.70
N ALA A 311 -3.98 -5.73 -6.94
CA ALA A 311 -2.99 -5.43 -5.91
C ALA A 311 -2.88 -3.92 -5.67
N VAL A 312 -2.83 -3.53 -4.39
CA VAL A 312 -2.76 -2.13 -3.95
C VAL A 312 -1.77 -1.98 -2.79
N ALA A 313 -1.42 -0.75 -2.43
CA ALA A 313 -0.67 -0.48 -1.21
C ALA A 313 -1.63 0.04 -0.12
N LEU A 314 -1.71 -0.65 1.02
CA LEU A 314 -2.42 -0.13 2.19
C LEU A 314 -1.52 0.86 2.91
N ILE A 315 -2.01 2.08 3.09
CA ILE A 315 -1.24 3.21 3.65
C ILE A 315 -1.84 3.76 4.95
N GLY A 316 -2.97 3.21 5.38
CA GLY A 316 -3.67 3.69 6.56
C GLY A 316 -4.97 2.95 6.80
N PHE A 317 -5.69 3.38 7.82
CA PHE A 317 -6.95 2.80 8.25
C PHE A 317 -7.74 3.82 9.07
N GLY A 318 -9.03 3.57 9.25
CA GLY A 318 -9.86 4.45 10.06
C GLY A 318 -11.27 3.94 10.23
N VAL A 319 -12.12 4.81 10.78
CA VAL A 319 -13.55 4.59 10.95
C VAL A 319 -14.31 5.75 10.32
N GLU A 320 -15.26 5.45 9.46
CA GLU A 320 -16.15 6.44 8.84
C GLU A 320 -17.57 5.87 8.75
N GLY A 321 -18.57 6.62 9.21
CA GLY A 321 -19.96 6.15 9.18
C GLY A 321 -20.21 4.84 9.93
N GLY A 322 -19.44 4.58 11.00
CA GLY A 322 -19.51 3.32 11.76
C GLY A 322 -18.83 2.11 11.10
N SER A 323 -18.19 2.29 9.94
CA SER A 323 -17.47 1.23 9.23
C SER A 323 -15.96 1.39 9.36
N ASN A 324 -15.27 0.32 9.77
CA ASN A 324 -13.81 0.26 9.70
C ASN A 324 -13.36 0.14 8.24
N TYR A 325 -12.33 0.90 7.85
CA TYR A 325 -11.79 0.88 6.50
C TYR A 325 -10.26 0.80 6.47
N TRP A 326 -9.72 0.30 5.35
CA TRP A 326 -8.34 0.51 4.91
C TRP A 326 -8.28 1.67 3.93
N LEU A 327 -7.26 2.53 4.06
CA LEU A 327 -6.92 3.54 3.07
C LEU A 327 -5.87 2.95 2.13
N ALA A 328 -6.22 2.83 0.86
CA ALA A 328 -5.38 2.19 -0.15
C ALA A 328 -4.96 3.16 -1.26
N ALA A 329 -3.69 3.11 -1.64
CA ALA A 329 -3.15 3.75 -2.82
C ALA A 329 -3.31 2.82 -4.03
N ASN A 330 -4.02 3.28 -5.06
CA ASN A 330 -4.26 2.52 -6.28
C ASN A 330 -3.25 2.90 -7.39
N SER A 331 -3.27 2.16 -8.49
CA SER A 331 -2.40 2.36 -9.66
C SER A 331 -3.18 2.72 -10.93
N TRP A 332 -4.33 3.39 -10.79
CA TRP A 332 -5.18 3.87 -11.91
C TRP A 332 -5.12 5.38 -12.08
N GLY A 333 -3.98 5.99 -11.72
CA GLY A 333 -3.73 7.41 -11.88
C GLY A 333 -4.45 8.29 -10.84
N PRO A 334 -4.00 9.55 -10.71
CA PRO A 334 -4.47 10.47 -9.69
C PRO A 334 -5.90 10.98 -9.92
N ASN A 335 -6.47 10.79 -11.10
CA ASN A 335 -7.82 11.27 -11.42
C ASN A 335 -8.92 10.28 -10.98
N TRP A 336 -8.55 9.05 -10.64
CA TRP A 336 -9.47 8.02 -10.17
C TRP A 336 -9.69 8.11 -8.65
N GLY A 337 -10.91 7.87 -8.17
CA GLY A 337 -11.26 7.85 -6.76
C GLY A 337 -10.97 9.17 -6.03
N MET A 338 -10.38 9.05 -4.84
CA MET A 338 -9.97 10.14 -3.97
C MET A 338 -8.52 10.54 -4.28
N SER A 339 -8.30 11.17 -5.44
CA SER A 339 -6.96 11.55 -5.92
C SER A 339 -6.00 10.36 -6.09
N GLY A 340 -6.52 9.24 -6.59
CA GLY A 340 -5.81 7.97 -6.77
C GLY A 340 -5.88 7.02 -5.58
N TYR A 341 -6.48 7.46 -4.47
CA TYR A 341 -6.72 6.64 -3.29
C TYR A 341 -8.17 6.17 -3.21
N PHE A 342 -8.43 5.16 -2.40
CA PHE A 342 -9.77 4.75 -2.02
C PHE A 342 -9.80 4.21 -0.60
N LYS A 343 -10.98 4.25 0.00
CA LYS A 343 -11.26 3.56 1.26
C LYS A 343 -12.08 2.32 0.96
N ILE A 344 -11.71 1.20 1.56
CA ILE A 344 -12.38 -0.10 1.41
C ILE A 344 -12.67 -0.67 2.79
N ALA A 345 -13.88 -1.17 2.99
CA ALA A 345 -14.27 -1.78 4.26
C ALA A 345 -13.33 -2.93 4.63
N GLN A 346 -13.05 -3.11 5.92
CA GLN A 346 -12.31 -4.30 6.38
C GLN A 346 -13.12 -5.57 6.07
N GLY A 347 -12.44 -6.63 5.61
CA GLY A 347 -13.03 -7.89 5.14
C GLY A 347 -13.49 -7.87 3.68
N GLU A 348 -13.60 -6.71 3.06
CA GLU A 348 -14.12 -6.57 1.69
C GLU A 348 -13.15 -7.14 0.65
N GLY A 349 -13.66 -8.01 -0.22
CA GLY A 349 -12.86 -8.69 -1.24
C GLY A 349 -11.72 -9.56 -0.71
N GLY A 350 -11.71 -9.85 0.60
CA GLY A 350 -10.62 -10.57 1.26
C GLY A 350 -9.29 -9.80 1.30
N ILE A 351 -9.32 -8.47 1.36
CA ILE A 351 -8.13 -7.60 1.28
C ILE A 351 -7.06 -7.88 2.35
N GLU A 352 -7.44 -8.48 3.49
CA GLU A 352 -6.49 -8.90 4.53
C GLU A 352 -5.84 -10.27 4.28
N ASN A 353 -6.28 -11.03 3.26
CA ASN A 353 -5.90 -12.43 3.08
C ASN A 353 -4.55 -12.63 2.38
N GLN A 354 -4.01 -11.60 1.73
CA GLN A 354 -2.72 -11.66 1.04
C GLN A 354 -2.01 -10.32 1.21
N VAL A 355 -1.37 -10.16 2.37
CA VAL A 355 -0.65 -8.94 2.72
C VAL A 355 0.83 -9.24 2.89
N TYR A 356 1.66 -8.48 2.19
CA TYR A 356 3.10 -8.67 2.13
C TYR A 356 3.85 -7.37 2.34
N ALA A 357 5.03 -7.47 2.94
CA ALA A 357 6.00 -6.39 3.00
C ALA A 357 7.42 -6.97 3.16
N GLY A 358 8.42 -6.11 3.08
CA GLY A 358 9.80 -6.40 3.43
C GLY A 358 10.47 -5.16 4.02
N GLU A 359 11.62 -5.35 4.64
CA GLU A 359 12.52 -4.27 4.99
C GLU A 359 13.18 -3.73 3.72
N ALA A 360 13.25 -2.41 3.58
CA ALA A 360 13.89 -1.80 2.43
C ALA A 360 15.39 -1.62 2.71
N VAL A 361 16.23 -2.05 1.77
CA VAL A 361 17.67 -1.81 1.81
C VAL A 361 18.15 -1.21 0.51
N TYR A 362 19.08 -0.26 0.64
CA TYR A 362 19.84 0.29 -0.47
C TYR A 362 20.91 -0.70 -0.93
#